data_AF-A0A662L4T1-F1
#
_entry.id   AF-A0A662L4T1-F1
#
_cell.length_a   1.000
_cell.length_b   1.000
_cell.length_c   1.000
_cell.angle_alpha   90.00
_cell.angle_beta   90.00
_cell.angle_gamma   90.00
#
_symmetry.space_group_name_H-M   'P 1'
#
loop_
_entity.id
_entity.type
_entity.pdbx_description
1 polymer ?
#
loop_
_entity_poly.entity_id
_entity_poly.type
_entity_poly.pdbx_seq_one_letter_code
_entity_poly.pdbx_strand_id
1 'polypeptide(L)'
;MSARSGHIMLDENVDYQDLYRIYEEIYRTFIEETRQMPEEEEQYIATLHINLMDLKHNRKPEGINRMGDIKLIFPIKADKGIEMCIYSTTKNNSVVDVTNKISDIMKKYNIGHRVEWNRMRVSSRDEK
;
A
#
# COMPACT_ATOMS: atom_id res chain seq x y z
N MET A 1 -7.44 -16.36 6.94
CA MET A 1 -7.63 -16.27 5.47
C MET A 1 -6.32 -15.79 4.88
N SER A 2 -5.91 -16.29 3.70
CA SER A 2 -4.68 -15.86 3.01
C SER A 2 -5.03 -15.22 1.65
N ALA A 3 -4.33 -14.16 1.26
CA ALA A 3 -4.50 -13.53 -0.05
C ALA A 3 -3.13 -13.24 -0.68
N ARG A 4 -3.10 -13.16 -2.02
CA ARG A 4 -1.89 -12.73 -2.75
C ARG A 4 -1.82 -11.21 -2.82
N SER A 5 -2.98 -10.55 -2.90
CA SER A 5 -3.05 -9.09 -2.85
C SER A 5 -4.30 -8.59 -2.15
N GLY A 6 -4.12 -7.49 -1.40
CA GLY A 6 -5.19 -6.66 -0.88
C GLY A 6 -5.16 -5.30 -1.59
N HIS A 7 -6.28 -4.89 -2.14
CA HIS A 7 -6.44 -3.67 -2.92
C HIS A 7 -7.34 -2.72 -2.14
N ILE A 8 -6.78 -1.59 -1.74
CA ILE A 8 -7.53 -0.49 -1.12
C ILE A 8 -7.83 0.51 -2.23
N MET A 9 -9.09 0.50 -2.66
CA MET A 9 -9.60 1.41 -3.68
C MET A 9 -10.18 2.63 -2.97
N LEU A 10 -9.61 3.81 -3.22
CA LEU A 10 -10.13 5.05 -2.65
C LEU A 10 -11.40 5.49 -3.40
N ASP A 11 -12.28 6.18 -2.68
CA ASP A 11 -13.49 6.76 -3.28
C ASP A 11 -13.12 7.92 -4.22
N GLU A 12 -14.03 8.28 -5.14
CA GLU A 12 -13.75 9.25 -6.22
C GLU A 12 -13.38 10.65 -5.73
N ASN A 13 -13.76 11.00 -4.49
CA ASN A 13 -13.49 12.29 -3.87
C ASN A 13 -12.24 12.29 -2.97
N VAL A 14 -11.46 11.20 -2.97
CA VAL A 14 -10.23 11.09 -2.19
C VAL A 14 -9.03 11.20 -3.11
N ASP A 15 -8.15 12.12 -2.78
CA ASP A 15 -6.92 12.44 -3.50
C ASP A 15 -5.68 11.86 -2.80
N TYR A 16 -4.52 11.83 -3.47
CA TYR A 16 -3.26 11.40 -2.85
C TYR A 16 -2.94 12.28 -1.63
N GLN A 17 -3.20 13.59 -1.72
CA GLN A 17 -2.92 14.51 -0.63
C GLN A 17 -3.69 14.18 0.66
N ASP A 18 -4.86 13.54 0.59
CA ASP A 18 -5.61 13.12 1.77
C ASP A 18 -4.89 12.03 2.58
N LEU A 19 -4.03 11.25 1.91
CA LEU A 19 -3.19 10.25 2.56
C LEU A 19 -2.02 10.88 3.32
N TYR A 20 -1.59 12.11 2.98
CA TYR A 20 -0.38 12.72 3.55
C TYR A 20 -0.35 12.69 5.07
N ARG A 21 -1.48 13.03 5.73
CA ARG A 21 -1.58 13.11 7.19
C ARG A 21 -1.60 11.75 7.90
N ILE A 22 -1.88 10.67 7.18
CA ILE A 22 -1.97 9.30 7.73
C ILE A 22 -0.85 8.39 7.24
N TYR A 23 -0.07 8.83 6.26
CA TYR A 23 0.85 7.94 5.55
C TYR A 23 1.98 7.42 6.42
N GLU A 24 2.46 8.20 7.39
CA GLU A 24 3.46 7.73 8.35
C GLU A 24 2.93 6.55 9.20
N GLU A 25 1.68 6.64 9.68
CA GLU A 25 1.03 5.54 10.42
C GLU A 25 0.85 4.30 9.52
N ILE A 26 0.46 4.49 8.26
CA ILE A 26 0.37 3.42 7.26
C ILE A 26 1.74 2.77 7.02
N TYR A 27 2.76 3.59 6.79
CA TYR A 27 4.12 3.16 6.47
C TYR A 27 4.73 2.36 7.62
N ARG A 28 4.65 2.88 8.84
CA ARG A 28 5.11 2.20 10.06
C ARG A 28 4.37 0.88 10.28
N THR A 29 3.03 0.90 10.18
CA THR A 29 2.21 -0.31 10.31
C THR A 29 2.62 -1.35 9.27
N PHE A 30 2.81 -0.95 8.02
CA PHE A 30 3.21 -1.87 6.97
C PHE A 30 4.54 -2.55 7.30
N ILE A 31 5.55 -1.77 7.66
CA ILE A 31 6.91 -2.28 7.91
C ILE A 31 6.95 -3.22 9.13
N GLU A 32 6.24 -2.87 10.20
CA GLU A 32 6.18 -3.70 11.41
C GLU A 32 5.46 -5.03 11.14
N GLU A 33 4.29 -4.98 10.50
CA GLU A 33 3.48 -6.16 10.23
C GLU A 33 4.10 -7.12 9.22
N THR A 34 4.87 -6.57 8.27
CA THR A 34 5.61 -7.36 7.28
C THR A 34 7.00 -7.76 7.75
N ARG A 35 7.45 -7.27 8.92
CA ARG A 35 8.81 -7.46 9.47
C ARG A 35 9.90 -6.99 8.51
N GLN A 36 9.66 -5.88 7.82
CA GLN A 36 10.56 -5.29 6.81
C GLN A 36 11.27 -4.04 7.34
N MET A 37 11.51 -3.95 8.66
CA MET A 37 12.18 -2.81 9.26
C MET A 37 13.61 -2.70 8.71
N PRO A 38 14.00 -1.57 8.09
CA PRO A 38 15.37 -1.37 7.65
C PRO A 38 16.35 -1.46 8.82
N GLU A 39 17.55 -1.97 8.56
CA GLU A 39 18.63 -1.97 9.56
C GLU A 39 19.13 -0.56 9.86
N GLU A 40 19.13 0.31 8.83
CA GLU A 40 19.57 1.71 8.90
C GLU A 40 18.35 2.64 9.00
N GLU A 41 18.30 3.47 10.04
CA GLU A 41 17.23 4.43 10.28
C GLU A 41 17.14 5.47 9.14
N GLU A 42 18.27 5.85 8.54
CA GLU A 42 18.33 6.77 7.41
C GLU A 42 17.57 6.25 6.19
N GLN A 43 17.57 4.94 5.95
CA GLN A 43 16.82 4.32 4.85
C GLN A 43 15.31 4.41 5.09
N TYR A 44 14.88 4.20 6.35
CA TYR A 44 13.49 4.37 6.76
C TYR A 44 13.05 5.83 6.53
N ILE A 45 13.82 6.79 7.04
CA ILE A 45 13.51 8.22 6.97
C ILE A 45 13.49 8.70 5.51
N ALA A 46 14.49 8.34 4.71
CA ALA A 46 14.59 8.77 3.31
C ALA A 46 13.40 8.26 2.47
N THR A 47 13.05 6.99 2.61
CA THR A 47 11.94 6.38 1.86
C THR A 47 10.60 6.99 2.28
N LEU A 48 10.38 7.17 3.59
CA LEU A 48 9.17 7.84 4.09
C LEU A 48 9.09 9.29 3.56
N HIS A 49 10.20 10.03 3.61
CA HIS A 49 10.26 11.43 3.17
C HIS A 49 9.88 11.60 1.69
N ILE A 50 10.41 10.76 0.80
CA ILE A 50 10.09 10.82 -0.64
C ILE A 50 8.58 10.61 -0.87
N ASN A 51 8.00 9.59 -0.23
CA ASN A 51 6.58 9.32 -0.36
C ASN A 51 5.72 10.47 0.20
N LEU A 52 6.07 11.01 1.37
CA LEU A 52 5.39 12.17 1.94
C LEU A 52 5.50 13.41 1.04
N MET A 53 6.66 13.64 0.41
CA MET A 53 6.82 14.72 -0.55
C MET A 53 5.88 14.58 -1.75
N ASP A 54 5.71 13.37 -2.28
CA ASP A 54 4.77 13.15 -3.39
C ASP A 54 3.33 13.38 -2.96
N LEU A 55 2.90 12.80 -1.84
CA LEU A 55 1.56 12.98 -1.29
C LEU A 55 1.26 14.46 -1.01
N LYS A 56 2.22 15.20 -0.45
CA LYS A 56 2.07 16.64 -0.16
C LYS A 56 1.75 17.45 -1.42
N HIS A 57 2.24 17.02 -2.57
CA HIS A 57 2.00 17.67 -3.86
C HIS A 57 0.91 16.98 -4.68
N ASN A 58 0.07 16.16 -4.04
CA ASN A 58 -0.98 15.36 -4.67
C ASN A 58 -0.46 14.46 -5.81
N ARG A 59 0.76 13.93 -5.68
CA ARG A 59 1.37 13.01 -6.64
C ARG A 59 1.33 11.58 -6.12
N LYS A 60 1.32 10.65 -7.07
CA LYS A 60 1.39 9.22 -6.79
C LYS A 60 2.70 8.88 -6.06
N PRO A 61 2.67 8.35 -4.84
CA PRO A 61 3.87 7.92 -4.13
C PRO A 61 4.46 6.64 -4.75
N GLU A 62 5.68 6.30 -4.35
CA GLU A 62 6.35 5.06 -4.76
C GLU A 62 5.81 3.84 -3.98
N GLY A 63 5.44 4.04 -2.72
CA GLY A 63 5.15 2.99 -1.76
C GLY A 63 6.44 2.38 -1.16
N ILE A 64 6.38 1.08 -0.87
CA ILE A 64 7.52 0.24 -0.44
C ILE A 64 7.58 -0.93 -1.43
N ASN A 65 8.35 -0.75 -2.51
CA ASN A 65 8.35 -1.67 -3.65
C ASN A 65 9.70 -2.39 -3.91
N ARG A 66 10.76 -2.01 -3.16
CA ARG A 66 12.15 -2.48 -3.35
C ARG A 66 12.61 -3.53 -2.34
N MET A 67 11.97 -3.61 -1.18
CA MET A 67 12.39 -4.48 -0.07
C MET A 67 11.31 -5.51 0.27
N GLY A 68 11.75 -6.71 0.64
CA GLY A 68 10.91 -7.78 1.18
C GLY A 68 9.99 -8.51 0.19
N ASP A 69 9.32 -9.54 0.71
CA ASP A 69 8.40 -10.42 -0.03
C ASP A 69 6.98 -9.84 -0.17
N ILE A 70 6.68 -8.79 0.60
CA ILE A 70 5.42 -8.06 0.57
C ILE A 70 5.73 -6.61 0.17
N LYS A 71 4.96 -6.09 -0.78
CA LYS A 71 5.12 -4.76 -1.34
C LYS A 71 3.89 -3.92 -1.06
N LEU A 72 4.12 -2.65 -0.73
CA LEU A 72 3.12 -1.61 -0.78
C LEU A 72 3.32 -0.84 -2.08
N ILE A 73 2.37 -0.87 -2.99
CA ILE A 73 2.49 -0.23 -4.31
C ILE A 73 1.29 0.64 -4.61
N PHE A 74 1.52 1.68 -5.39
CA PHE A 74 0.49 2.53 -5.97
C PHE A 74 0.49 2.32 -7.49
N PRO A 75 -0.40 1.46 -8.02
CA PRO A 75 -0.45 1.14 -9.43
C PRO A 75 -0.76 2.37 -10.29
N ILE A 76 -0.17 2.45 -11.47
CA ILE A 76 -0.52 3.45 -12.47
C ILE A 76 -1.77 2.94 -13.20
N LYS A 77 -2.96 3.31 -12.73
CA LYS A 77 -4.22 3.06 -13.45
C LYS A 77 -4.74 4.39 -13.98
N ALA A 78 -4.97 4.47 -15.29
CA ALA A 78 -5.40 5.70 -15.96
C ALA A 78 -6.90 6.01 -15.79
N ASP A 79 -7.67 5.02 -15.32
CA ASP A 79 -9.11 4.94 -15.58
C ASP A 79 -9.96 4.50 -14.36
N LYS A 80 -9.36 4.19 -13.20
CA LYS A 80 -10.07 3.54 -12.07
C LYS A 80 -9.88 4.17 -10.69
N GLY A 81 -9.50 5.44 -10.65
CA GLY A 81 -9.25 6.15 -9.40
C GLY A 81 -7.96 5.70 -8.69
N ILE A 82 -7.76 6.17 -7.47
CA ILE A 82 -6.56 5.89 -6.68
C ILE A 82 -6.65 4.51 -6.04
N GLU A 83 -5.58 3.74 -6.18
CA GLU A 83 -5.44 2.41 -5.61
C GLU A 83 -4.14 2.30 -4.83
N MET A 84 -4.24 1.74 -3.64
CA MET A 84 -3.11 1.30 -2.84
C MET A 84 -3.17 -0.22 -2.70
N CYS A 85 -2.13 -0.90 -3.15
CA CYS A 85 -2.11 -2.36 -3.24
C CYS A 85 -1.01 -2.94 -2.35
N ILE A 86 -1.39 -3.86 -1.50
CA ILE A 86 -0.51 -4.73 -0.74
C ILE A 86 -0.39 -6.02 -1.54
N TYR A 87 0.82 -6.40 -1.94
CA TYR A 87 1.05 -7.54 -2.83
C TYR A 87 2.17 -8.43 -2.34
N SER A 88 1.99 -9.74 -2.43
CA SER A 88 3.05 -10.74 -2.31
C SER A 88 3.07 -11.66 -3.52
N THR A 89 4.23 -12.26 -3.81
CA THR A 89 4.37 -13.24 -4.91
C THR A 89 3.53 -14.49 -4.68
N THR A 90 3.34 -14.88 -3.42
CA THR A 90 2.56 -16.05 -3.00
C THR A 90 1.38 -15.64 -2.10
N LYS A 91 0.47 -16.57 -1.80
CA LYS A 91 -0.60 -16.31 -0.84
C LYS A 91 0.02 -16.14 0.55
N ASN A 92 -0.30 -15.04 1.22
CA ASN A 92 0.29 -14.69 2.49
C ASN A 92 -0.79 -14.18 3.46
N ASN A 93 -0.75 -14.61 4.72
CA ASN A 93 -1.67 -14.12 5.76
C ASN A 93 -1.36 -12.68 6.14
N SER A 94 -0.08 -12.30 6.18
CA SER A 94 0.35 -10.94 6.48
C SER A 94 -0.19 -9.93 5.47
N VAL A 95 -0.42 -10.32 4.21
CA VAL A 95 -1.11 -9.46 3.22
C VAL A 95 -2.52 -9.12 3.69
N VAL A 96 -3.27 -10.09 4.21
CA VAL A 96 -4.63 -9.86 4.71
C VAL A 96 -4.58 -9.00 5.97
N ASP A 97 -3.71 -9.34 6.91
CA ASP A 97 -3.61 -8.67 8.21
C ASP A 97 -3.21 -7.19 8.04
N VAL A 98 -2.17 -6.91 7.24
CA VAL A 98 -1.70 -5.55 7.00
C VAL A 98 -2.70 -4.73 6.20
N THR A 99 -3.37 -5.32 5.20
CA THR A 99 -4.42 -4.62 4.43
C THR A 99 -5.58 -4.21 5.33
N ASN A 100 -6.02 -5.10 6.24
CA ASN A 100 -7.08 -4.79 7.18
C ASN A 100 -6.66 -3.71 8.18
N LYS A 101 -5.45 -3.79 8.75
CA LYS A 101 -4.92 -2.75 9.65
C LYS A 101 -4.85 -1.39 8.97
N ILE A 102 -4.39 -1.33 7.73
CA ILE A 102 -4.35 -0.09 6.97
C ILE A 102 -5.77 0.42 6.63
N SER A 103 -6.71 -0.47 6.31
CA SER A 103 -8.13 -0.11 6.14
C SER A 103 -8.71 0.51 7.42
N ASP A 104 -8.36 -0.03 8.59
CA ASP A 104 -8.82 0.50 9.87
C ASP A 104 -8.21 1.87 10.18
N ILE A 105 -6.93 2.11 9.82
CA ILE A 105 -6.34 3.45 9.86
C ILE A 105 -7.13 4.41 8.97
N MET A 106 -7.44 4.03 7.73
CA MET A 106 -8.22 4.88 6.85
C MET A 106 -9.62 5.20 7.39
N LYS A 107 -10.30 4.21 7.99
CA LYS A 107 -11.60 4.44 8.66
C LYS A 107 -11.47 5.41 9.84
N LYS A 108 -10.45 5.24 10.68
CA LYS A 108 -10.15 6.13 11.83
C LYS A 108 -10.02 7.59 11.40
N TYR A 109 -9.48 7.85 10.22
CA TYR A 109 -9.32 9.20 9.67
C TYR A 109 -10.40 9.62 8.66
N ASN A 110 -11.50 8.86 8.56
CA ASN A 110 -12.61 9.12 7.62
C ASN A 110 -12.18 9.23 6.15
N ILE A 111 -11.20 8.42 5.73
CA ILE A 111 -10.82 8.30 4.32
C ILE A 111 -11.74 7.26 3.66
N GLY A 112 -12.55 7.70 2.70
CA GLY A 112 -13.46 6.84 1.93
C GLY A 112 -12.70 5.82 1.09
N HIS A 113 -12.97 4.53 1.31
CA HIS A 113 -12.32 3.44 0.58
C HIS A 113 -13.10 2.13 0.71
N ARG A 114 -12.72 1.16 -0.14
CA ARG A 114 -13.12 -0.25 -0.02
C ARG A 114 -11.92 -1.18 -0.20
N VAL A 115 -12.01 -2.36 0.40
CA VAL A 115 -11.01 -3.43 0.25
C VAL A 115 -11.50 -4.47 -0.74
N GLU A 116 -10.65 -4.83 -1.69
CA GLU A 116 -10.89 -5.90 -2.65
C GLU A 116 -9.69 -6.86 -2.67
N TRP A 117 -9.93 -8.17 -2.78
CA TRP A 117 -8.87 -9.18 -2.71
C TRP A 117 -8.54 -9.76 -4.08
N ASN A 118 -7.27 -10.06 -4.33
CA ASN A 118 -6.78 -10.81 -5.50
C ASN A 118 -7.24 -10.22 -6.87
N ARG A 119 -7.29 -8.89 -7.01
CA ARG A 119 -7.63 -8.22 -8.28
C ARG A 119 -6.46 -8.05 -9.25
N MET A 120 -5.27 -8.51 -8.88
CA MET A 120 -4.13 -8.59 -9.78
C MET A 120 -4.50 -9.52 -10.95
N ARG A 121 -4.70 -8.96 -12.15
CA ARG A 121 -4.74 -9.77 -13.38
C ARG A 121 -3.31 -10.23 -13.63
N VAL A 122 -2.97 -11.40 -13.11
CA VAL A 122 -1.77 -12.11 -13.55
C VAL A 122 -2.03 -12.44 -15.01
N SER A 123 -1.33 -11.78 -15.94
CA SER A 123 -1.32 -12.29 -17.31
C SER A 123 -0.76 -13.71 -17.23
N SER A 124 -1.54 -14.70 -17.61
CA SER A 124 -1.13 -16.10 -17.72
C SER A 124 0.07 -16.20 -18.65
N ARG A 125 1.27 -16.08 -18.10
CA ARG A 125 2.55 -16.29 -18.77
C ARG A 125 3.53 -17.01 -17.85
N ASP A 126 3.05 -17.81 -16.89
CA ASP A 126 3.90 -18.68 -16.08
C ASP A 126 3.20 -20.01 -15.78
N GLU A 127 2.67 -20.64 -16.83
CA GLU A 127 2.44 -22.08 -16.86
C GLU A 127 3.13 -22.62 -18.13
N LYS A 128 4.41 -22.98 -17.99
CA LYS A 128 5.11 -23.91 -18.86
C LYS A 128 5.91 -24.87 -17.99
#